data_AF-A0A7S4J5E5-F1
#
_entry.id   AF-A0A7S4J5E5-F1
#
_cell.length_a   1.000
_cell.length_b   1.000
_cell.length_c   1.000
_cell.angle_alpha   90.00
_cell.angle_beta   90.00
_cell.angle_gamma   90.00
#
_symmetry.space_group_name_H-M   'P 1'
#
loop_
_entity.id
_entity.type
_entity.pdbx_description
1 polymer ?
#
loop_
_entity_poly.entity_id
_entity_poly.type
_entity_poly.pdbx_seq_one_letter_code
_entity_poly.pdbx_strand_id
1 'polypeptide(L)'
;ATTIVVSAQRVSKEFLEAWRAAGASPQEQKLTLVRRGTSLGSIDLIAAQELGIDVVNTPGVNSPHVAQFVVETLGLHEPLADPKAAKAVVVGAGSVGQSVIRLLSNVGVAPIVVSRSPESPSLDAALRGATHVAVCAATSSEPILTAAHITALLAGEKRTIEICSVSRPDAFSLEAIMMVAQEKERAQLRFDYGESILAPTRQKVNQDGVRENITWSSNAMGSEACKQDLDAAVLRILQT
;
A
#
# COMPACT_ATOMS: atom_id res chain seq x y z
N ALA A 1 -11.54 29.30 13.01
CA ALA A 1 -11.53 27.86 12.64
C ALA A 1 -10.41 27.18 13.41
N THR A 2 -10.62 25.94 13.85
CA THR A 2 -9.57 25.11 14.47
C THR A 2 -9.17 24.02 13.50
N THR A 3 -7.87 23.74 13.40
CA THR A 3 -7.37 22.62 12.60
C THR A 3 -6.53 21.69 13.45
N ILE A 4 -6.83 20.40 13.37
CA ILE A 4 -6.08 19.33 14.04
C ILE A 4 -5.38 18.51 12.97
N VAL A 5 -4.06 18.35 13.09
CA VAL A 5 -3.28 17.51 12.18
C VAL A 5 -3.03 16.17 12.85
N VAL A 6 -3.38 15.08 12.16
CA VAL A 6 -3.12 13.71 12.61
C VAL A 6 -2.23 12.97 11.62
N SER A 7 -1.30 12.17 12.13
CA SER A 7 -0.45 11.26 11.36
C SER A 7 -1.16 9.93 11.19
N ALA A 8 -0.53 8.78 11.44
CA ALA A 8 -1.09 7.45 11.20
C ALA A 8 -2.05 6.94 12.30
N GLN A 9 -2.36 7.74 13.31
CA GLN A 9 -3.17 7.31 14.45
C GLN A 9 -4.60 6.91 14.03
N ARG A 10 -5.20 6.00 14.82
CA ARG A 10 -6.64 5.75 14.77
C ARG A 10 -7.37 6.91 15.42
N VAL A 11 -8.36 7.45 14.74
CA VAL A 11 -9.22 8.54 15.21
C VAL A 11 -10.64 7.99 15.26
N SER A 12 -11.06 7.57 16.45
CA SER A 12 -12.40 7.05 16.71
C SER A 12 -13.37 8.18 17.09
N LYS A 13 -14.66 7.84 17.15
CA LYS A 13 -15.73 8.75 17.58
C LYS A 13 -15.41 9.45 18.90
N GLU A 14 -14.86 8.74 19.89
CA GLU A 14 -14.56 9.29 21.21
C GLU A 14 -13.53 10.43 21.15
N PHE A 15 -12.50 10.30 20.29
CA PHE A 15 -11.54 11.38 20.08
C PHE A 15 -12.16 12.59 19.39
N LEU A 16 -13.00 12.35 18.37
CA LEU A 16 -13.69 13.40 17.63
C LEU A 16 -14.64 14.18 18.54
N GLU A 17 -15.41 13.49 19.40
CA GLU A 17 -16.29 14.10 20.40
C GLU A 17 -15.51 14.94 21.40
N ALA A 18 -14.40 14.41 21.94
CA ALA A 18 -13.54 15.14 22.87
C ALA A 18 -12.95 16.41 22.25
N TRP A 19 -12.46 16.34 21.00
CA TRP A 19 -11.93 17.51 20.30
C TRP A 19 -13.02 18.54 19.97
N ARG A 20 -14.23 18.09 19.64
CA ARG A 20 -15.37 18.98 19.40
C ARG A 20 -15.77 19.72 20.67
N ALA A 21 -15.84 19.01 21.79
CA ALA A 21 -16.20 19.57 23.10
C ALA A 21 -15.15 20.54 23.66
N ALA A 22 -13.86 20.33 23.35
CA ALA A 22 -12.77 21.19 23.80
C ALA A 22 -12.68 22.55 23.06
N GLY A 23 -13.45 22.74 21.98
CA GLY A 23 -13.50 24.02 21.26
C GLY A 23 -14.11 25.15 22.07
N ALA A 24 -13.66 26.40 21.85
CA ALA A 24 -14.18 27.58 22.57
C ALA A 24 -15.67 27.85 22.29
N SER A 25 -16.16 27.42 21.12
CA SER A 25 -17.58 27.44 20.75
C SER A 25 -17.90 26.16 19.95
N PRO A 26 -18.17 25.03 20.63
CA PRO A 26 -18.25 23.70 20.01
C PRO A 26 -19.21 23.59 18.83
N GLN A 27 -20.27 24.41 18.81
CA GLN A 27 -21.32 24.37 17.80
C GLN A 27 -21.12 25.37 16.65
N GLU A 28 -20.32 26.42 16.85
CA GLU A 28 -20.18 27.53 15.87
C GLU A 28 -18.81 27.54 15.19
N GLN A 29 -17.78 26.96 15.82
CA GLN A 29 -16.44 26.95 15.29
C GLN A 29 -16.27 25.86 14.23
N LYS A 30 -15.86 26.24 13.01
CA LYS A 30 -15.38 25.28 12.01
C LYS A 30 -14.19 24.49 12.57
N LEU A 31 -14.30 23.16 12.59
CA LEU A 31 -13.23 22.25 12.98
C LEU A 31 -12.85 21.39 11.76
N THR A 32 -11.57 21.41 11.41
CA THR A 32 -11.00 20.61 10.31
C THR A 32 -9.98 19.63 10.86
N LEU A 33 -10.09 18.37 10.45
CA LEU A 33 -9.12 17.32 10.69
C LEU A 33 -8.30 17.08 9.43
N VAL A 34 -7.00 17.33 9.49
CA VAL A 34 -6.05 17.10 8.39
C VAL A 34 -5.30 15.80 8.65
N ARG A 35 -5.49 14.81 7.78
CA ARG A 35 -4.70 13.58 7.73
C ARG A 35 -3.39 13.83 6.98
N ARG A 36 -2.27 13.74 7.69
CA ARG A 36 -0.92 13.69 7.13
C ARG A 36 -0.66 12.31 6.51
N GLY A 37 -1.18 12.11 5.31
CA GLY A 37 -1.07 10.88 4.54
C GLY A 37 -2.32 10.65 3.69
N THR A 38 -2.30 9.59 2.87
CA THR A 38 -3.37 9.32 1.91
C THR A 38 -4.58 8.59 2.53
N SER A 39 -4.35 7.58 3.36
CA SER A 39 -5.45 6.72 3.86
C SER A 39 -6.25 7.39 4.98
N LEU A 40 -7.58 7.42 4.81
CA LEU A 40 -8.56 7.82 5.83
C LEU A 40 -9.14 6.63 6.60
N GLY A 41 -8.76 5.40 6.28
CA GLY A 41 -9.41 4.19 6.83
C GLY A 41 -9.24 3.99 8.35
N SER A 42 -8.37 4.77 8.99
CA SER A 42 -8.23 4.80 10.46
C SER A 42 -9.02 5.92 11.12
N ILE A 43 -9.82 6.68 10.37
CA ILE A 43 -10.65 7.79 10.85
C ILE A 43 -12.12 7.38 10.74
N ASP A 44 -12.90 7.59 11.80
CA ASP A 44 -14.34 7.41 11.78
C ASP A 44 -15.01 8.57 11.04
N LEU A 45 -15.14 8.42 9.72
CA LEU A 45 -15.70 9.45 8.84
C LEU A 45 -17.20 9.68 9.08
N ILE A 46 -17.93 8.66 9.56
CA ILE A 46 -19.36 8.80 9.87
C ILE A 46 -19.51 9.71 11.09
N ALA A 47 -18.78 9.42 12.17
CA ALA A 47 -18.78 10.27 13.35
C ALA A 47 -18.28 11.69 13.06
N ALA A 48 -17.23 11.84 12.23
CA ALA A 48 -16.74 13.16 11.83
C ALA A 48 -17.82 13.97 11.11
N GLN A 49 -18.57 13.34 10.19
CA GLN A 49 -19.69 13.97 9.50
C GLN A 49 -20.83 14.34 10.46
N GLU A 50 -21.22 13.44 11.36
CA GLU A 50 -22.26 13.69 12.40
C GLU A 50 -21.90 14.89 13.28
N LEU A 51 -20.61 15.08 13.58
CA LEU A 51 -20.11 16.16 14.42
C LEU A 51 -19.82 17.47 13.65
N GLY A 52 -20.00 17.46 12.32
CA GLY A 52 -19.69 18.60 11.46
C GLY A 52 -18.19 18.92 11.38
N ILE A 53 -17.34 17.89 11.37
CA ILE A 53 -15.89 18.00 11.26
C ILE A 53 -15.47 17.73 9.82
N ASP A 54 -14.84 18.72 9.18
CA ASP A 54 -14.28 18.54 7.83
C ASP A 54 -13.05 17.66 7.90
N VAL A 55 -12.98 16.61 7.09
CA VAL A 55 -11.81 15.72 7.02
C VAL A 55 -11.14 15.87 5.66
N VAL A 56 -9.86 16.21 5.67
CA VAL A 56 -9.02 16.35 4.47
C VAL A 56 -7.75 15.54 4.62
N ASN A 57 -7.14 15.13 3.51
CA ASN A 57 -5.94 14.30 3.47
C ASN A 57 -4.93 14.81 2.43
N THR A 58 -3.80 14.12 2.28
CA THR A 58 -2.74 14.47 1.32
C THR A 58 -2.58 13.39 0.24
N PRO A 59 -3.58 13.16 -0.62
CA PRO A 59 -3.57 12.07 -1.57
C PRO A 59 -2.45 12.22 -2.59
N GLY A 60 -1.76 11.11 -2.90
CA GLY A 60 -0.73 11.06 -3.94
C GLY A 60 0.64 11.61 -3.54
N VAL A 61 0.75 12.39 -2.47
CA VAL A 61 2.02 13.05 -2.05
C VAL A 61 3.11 12.03 -1.74
N ASN A 62 2.76 10.95 -1.03
CA ASN A 62 3.70 9.89 -0.70
C ASN A 62 3.92 8.88 -1.83
N SER A 63 3.19 8.97 -2.94
CA SER A 63 3.20 7.91 -3.98
C SER A 63 4.55 7.68 -4.65
N PRO A 64 5.35 8.72 -4.99
CA PRO A 64 6.69 8.52 -5.53
C PRO A 64 7.64 7.82 -4.57
N HIS A 65 7.56 8.15 -3.27
CA HIS A 65 8.39 7.55 -2.21
C HIS A 65 8.06 6.08 -1.98
N VAL A 66 6.76 5.76 -1.94
CA VAL A 66 6.30 4.37 -1.83
C VAL A 66 6.69 3.57 -3.08
N ALA A 67 6.59 4.17 -4.27
CA ALA A 67 7.01 3.51 -5.50
C ALA A 67 8.51 3.24 -5.55
N GLN A 68 9.34 4.16 -5.06
CA GLN A 68 10.78 3.97 -4.93
C GLN A 68 11.09 2.76 -4.05
N PHE A 69 10.47 2.67 -2.87
CA PHE A 69 10.61 1.51 -1.99
C PHE A 69 10.23 0.19 -2.67
N VAL A 70 9.15 0.19 -3.47
CA VAL A 70 8.70 -1.00 -4.22
C VAL A 70 9.74 -1.43 -5.24
N VAL A 71 10.24 -0.52 -6.08
CA VAL A 71 11.23 -0.89 -7.11
C VAL A 71 12.59 -1.29 -6.51
N GLU A 72 13.00 -0.66 -5.40
CA GLU A 72 14.18 -1.08 -4.65
C GLU A 72 14.01 -2.48 -4.05
N THR A 73 12.85 -2.76 -3.44
CA THR A 73 12.52 -4.07 -2.89
C THR A 73 12.52 -5.16 -3.97
N LEU A 74 12.00 -4.84 -5.16
CA LEU A 74 12.01 -5.75 -6.30
C LEU A 74 13.39 -5.87 -6.98
N GLY A 75 14.39 -5.09 -6.57
CA GLY A 75 15.70 -5.08 -7.25
C GLY A 75 15.67 -4.45 -8.65
N LEU A 76 14.65 -3.63 -8.96
CA LEU A 76 14.41 -3.01 -10.27
C LEU A 76 14.60 -1.47 -10.22
N HIS A 77 15.59 -1.00 -9.48
CA HIS A 77 15.88 0.44 -9.29
C HIS A 77 17.08 0.93 -10.12
N GLU A 78 17.85 0.03 -10.71
CA GLU A 78 18.94 0.32 -11.63
C GLU A 78 18.69 -0.32 -13.01
N PRO A 79 19.25 0.23 -14.10
CA PRO A 79 19.14 -0.37 -15.42
C PRO A 79 19.66 -1.81 -15.44
N LEU A 80 18.83 -2.73 -15.92
CA LEU A 80 19.21 -4.14 -16.08
C LEU A 80 20.06 -4.34 -17.34
N ALA A 81 21.00 -5.30 -17.29
CA ALA A 81 21.76 -5.72 -18.47
C ALA A 81 20.86 -6.32 -19.56
N ASP A 82 19.82 -7.08 -19.15
CA ASP A 82 18.72 -7.51 -20.00
C ASP A 82 17.37 -7.19 -19.33
N PRO A 83 16.79 -6.02 -19.63
CA PRO A 83 15.49 -5.64 -19.05
C PRO A 83 14.34 -6.55 -19.46
N LYS A 84 14.46 -7.28 -20.57
CA LYS A 84 13.39 -8.20 -21.05
C LYS A 84 13.32 -9.48 -20.22
N ALA A 85 14.37 -9.82 -19.48
CA ALA A 85 14.37 -10.92 -18.53
C ALA A 85 13.49 -10.63 -17.30
N ALA A 86 13.28 -9.36 -16.95
CA ALA A 86 12.39 -8.94 -15.87
C ALA A 86 10.93 -8.92 -16.34
N LYS A 87 10.19 -9.98 -16.02
CA LYS A 87 8.75 -10.07 -16.26
C LYS A 87 8.01 -9.46 -15.06
N ALA A 88 7.85 -8.13 -15.09
CA ALA A 88 7.22 -7.37 -14.03
C ALA A 88 5.70 -7.27 -14.20
N VAL A 89 4.97 -7.39 -13.08
CA VAL A 89 3.51 -7.18 -13.00
C VAL A 89 3.24 -6.13 -11.95
N VAL A 90 2.39 -5.15 -12.27
CA VAL A 90 1.91 -4.13 -11.32
C VAL A 90 0.40 -4.30 -11.16
N VAL A 91 -0.02 -4.70 -9.97
CA VAL A 91 -1.44 -4.84 -9.60
C VAL A 91 -1.90 -3.56 -8.93
N GLY A 92 -2.75 -2.79 -9.61
CA GLY A 92 -3.25 -1.48 -9.19
C GLY A 92 -2.64 -0.35 -10.00
N ALA A 93 -3.50 0.47 -10.61
CA ALA A 93 -3.11 1.61 -11.46
C ALA A 93 -3.42 2.98 -10.81
N GLY A 94 -3.54 3.02 -9.47
CA GLY A 94 -3.66 4.26 -8.71
C GLY A 94 -2.33 5.03 -8.62
N SER A 95 -2.28 6.11 -7.83
CA SER A 95 -1.11 7.01 -7.77
C SER A 95 0.21 6.28 -7.51
N VAL A 96 0.26 5.35 -6.55
CA VAL A 96 1.45 4.53 -6.27
C VAL A 96 1.81 3.64 -7.46
N GLY A 97 0.84 2.93 -8.03
CA GLY A 97 1.06 2.04 -9.18
C GLY A 97 1.59 2.79 -10.41
N GLN A 98 1.05 3.98 -10.70
CA GLN A 98 1.55 4.85 -11.78
C GLN A 98 2.99 5.32 -11.53
N SER A 99 3.33 5.65 -10.28
CA SER A 99 4.72 5.96 -9.92
C SER A 99 5.63 4.75 -10.09
N VAL A 100 5.20 3.54 -9.73
CA VAL A 100 5.97 2.29 -9.96
C VAL A 100 6.19 2.05 -11.45
N ILE A 101 5.13 2.14 -12.27
CA ILE A 101 5.22 1.96 -13.73
C ILE A 101 6.23 2.93 -14.34
N ARG A 102 6.20 4.20 -13.91
CA ARG A 102 7.14 5.22 -14.38
C ARG A 102 8.59 4.87 -14.01
N LEU A 103 8.85 4.47 -12.77
CA LEU A 103 10.21 4.11 -12.32
C LEU A 103 10.74 2.87 -13.05
N LEU A 104 9.90 1.84 -13.23
CA LEU A 104 10.27 0.65 -14.00
C LEU A 104 10.60 1.00 -15.47
N SER A 105 9.82 1.90 -16.07
CA SER A 105 10.07 2.35 -17.45
C SER A 105 11.42 3.07 -17.58
N ASN A 106 11.85 3.82 -16.56
CA ASN A 106 13.14 4.51 -16.57
C ASN A 106 14.34 3.55 -16.57
N VAL A 107 14.16 2.33 -16.04
CA VAL A 107 15.19 1.27 -16.04
C VAL A 107 15.01 0.27 -17.19
N GLY A 108 14.13 0.57 -18.15
CA GLY A 108 13.89 -0.24 -19.35
C GLY A 108 12.94 -1.43 -19.15
N VAL A 109 12.28 -1.53 -17.98
CA VAL A 109 11.32 -2.61 -17.69
C VAL A 109 9.91 -2.14 -18.02
N ALA A 110 9.24 -2.86 -18.92
CA ALA A 110 7.85 -2.60 -19.28
C ALA A 110 6.91 -3.57 -18.52
N PRO A 111 6.27 -3.12 -17.41
CA PRO A 111 5.42 -4.01 -16.62
C PRO A 111 4.07 -4.29 -17.29
N ILE A 112 3.52 -5.47 -17.05
CA ILE A 112 2.10 -5.75 -17.28
C ILE A 112 1.30 -5.11 -16.15
N VAL A 113 0.35 -4.24 -16.48
CA VAL A 113 -0.47 -3.55 -15.49
C VAL A 113 -1.83 -4.22 -15.38
N VAL A 114 -2.18 -4.63 -14.16
CA VAL A 114 -3.50 -5.18 -13.83
C VAL A 114 -4.27 -4.14 -13.04
N SER A 115 -5.47 -3.78 -13.50
CA SER A 115 -6.36 -2.83 -12.85
C SER A 115 -7.81 -3.31 -12.92
N ARG A 116 -8.75 -2.51 -12.41
CA ARG A 116 -10.19 -2.80 -12.51
C ARG A 116 -10.80 -2.39 -13.86
N SER A 117 -9.99 -1.87 -14.79
CA SER A 117 -10.47 -1.52 -16.14
C SER A 117 -10.86 -2.79 -16.92
N PRO A 118 -11.97 -2.79 -17.68
CA PRO A 118 -12.33 -3.93 -18.54
C PRO A 118 -11.27 -4.30 -19.57
N GLU A 119 -10.44 -3.33 -19.99
CA GLU A 119 -9.34 -3.56 -20.95
C GLU A 119 -8.06 -4.08 -20.28
N SER A 120 -8.05 -4.16 -18.95
CA SER A 120 -6.94 -4.75 -18.21
C SER A 120 -6.84 -6.25 -18.50
N PRO A 121 -5.63 -6.80 -18.67
CA PRO A 121 -5.46 -8.25 -18.69
C PRO A 121 -5.97 -8.86 -17.38
N SER A 122 -6.46 -10.09 -17.45
CA SER A 122 -6.79 -10.88 -16.26
C SER A 122 -5.54 -11.09 -15.40
N LEU A 123 -5.71 -11.13 -14.08
CA LEU A 123 -4.61 -11.33 -13.14
C LEU A 123 -3.86 -12.66 -13.39
N ASP A 124 -4.58 -13.75 -13.66
CA ASP A 124 -3.98 -15.05 -14.02
C ASP A 124 -3.05 -14.95 -15.23
N ALA A 125 -3.49 -14.26 -16.29
CA ALA A 125 -2.69 -14.09 -17.49
C ALA A 125 -1.44 -13.25 -17.24
N ALA A 126 -1.56 -12.20 -16.43
CA ALA A 126 -0.43 -11.33 -16.10
C ALA A 126 0.63 -12.05 -15.23
N LEU A 127 0.20 -12.89 -14.29
CA LEU A 127 1.10 -13.59 -13.37
C LEU A 127 1.85 -14.76 -14.02
N ARG A 128 1.36 -15.31 -15.13
CA ARG A 128 2.04 -16.41 -15.84
C ARG A 128 3.43 -15.98 -16.31
N GLY A 129 4.46 -16.62 -15.76
CA GLY A 129 5.85 -16.33 -16.10
C GLY A 129 6.43 -15.10 -15.40
N ALA A 130 5.66 -14.40 -14.56
CA ALA A 130 6.16 -13.24 -13.84
C ALA A 130 7.31 -13.60 -12.89
N THR A 131 8.25 -12.68 -12.75
CA THR A 131 9.38 -12.76 -11.80
C THR A 131 9.34 -11.66 -10.76
N HIS A 132 8.62 -10.56 -11.04
CA HIS A 132 8.50 -9.43 -10.13
C HIS A 132 7.04 -8.99 -10.07
N VAL A 133 6.47 -8.88 -8.87
CA VAL A 133 5.06 -8.52 -8.68
C VAL A 133 4.95 -7.40 -7.66
N ALA A 134 4.49 -6.23 -8.10
CA ALA A 134 4.12 -5.11 -7.25
C ALA A 134 2.62 -5.13 -6.99
N VAL A 135 2.18 -5.12 -5.73
CA VAL A 135 0.76 -5.04 -5.35
C VAL A 135 0.48 -3.67 -4.71
N CYS A 136 -0.08 -2.78 -5.50
CA CYS A 136 -0.33 -1.36 -5.22
C CYS A 136 -1.83 -1.00 -5.39
N ALA A 137 -2.72 -1.88 -4.94
CA ALA A 137 -4.16 -1.76 -5.14
C ALA A 137 -4.91 -1.56 -3.81
N ALA A 138 -5.92 -0.70 -3.83
CA ALA A 138 -6.87 -0.63 -2.72
C ALA A 138 -7.65 -1.96 -2.65
N THR A 139 -7.71 -2.53 -1.45
CA THR A 139 -8.44 -3.77 -1.21
C THR A 139 -9.94 -3.52 -1.17
N SER A 140 -10.70 -4.55 -1.51
CA SER A 140 -12.15 -4.58 -1.36
C SER A 140 -12.49 -5.52 -0.21
N SER A 141 -13.77 -5.89 -0.06
CA SER A 141 -14.16 -6.99 0.84
C SER A 141 -13.53 -8.33 0.46
N GLU A 142 -13.11 -8.48 -0.80
CA GLU A 142 -12.49 -9.70 -1.33
C GLU A 142 -10.99 -9.54 -1.60
N PRO A 143 -10.20 -10.62 -1.42
CA PRO A 143 -8.78 -10.64 -1.73
C PRO A 143 -8.56 -10.51 -3.24
N ILE A 144 -7.49 -9.80 -3.61
CA ILE A 144 -7.08 -9.61 -5.00
C ILE A 144 -6.29 -10.83 -5.48
N LEU A 145 -5.31 -11.28 -4.69
CA LEU A 145 -4.53 -12.49 -4.94
C LEU A 145 -5.08 -13.65 -4.09
N THR A 146 -5.31 -14.78 -4.74
CA THR A 146 -5.84 -16.01 -4.12
C THR A 146 -4.87 -17.15 -4.38
N ALA A 147 -5.12 -18.31 -3.78
CA ALA A 147 -4.31 -19.52 -4.00
C ALA A 147 -4.16 -19.85 -5.50
N ALA A 148 -5.25 -19.77 -6.28
CA ALA A 148 -5.23 -20.00 -7.72
C ALA A 148 -4.26 -19.07 -8.46
N HIS A 149 -4.23 -17.79 -8.08
CA HIS A 149 -3.31 -16.80 -8.65
C HIS A 149 -1.84 -17.14 -8.31
N ILE A 150 -1.57 -17.61 -7.08
CA ILE A 150 -0.23 -18.06 -6.68
C ILE A 150 0.17 -19.34 -7.42
N THR A 151 -0.76 -20.27 -7.65
CA THR A 151 -0.52 -21.43 -8.52
C THR A 151 -0.11 -21.01 -9.92
N ALA A 152 -0.83 -20.03 -10.52
CA ALA A 152 -0.49 -19.51 -11.84
C ALA A 152 0.88 -18.81 -11.88
N LEU A 153 1.22 -18.08 -10.83
CA LEU A 153 2.52 -17.41 -10.66
C LEU A 153 3.69 -18.41 -10.59
N LEU A 154 3.51 -19.51 -9.85
CA LEU A 154 4.51 -20.55 -9.63
C LEU A 154 4.60 -21.58 -10.78
N ALA A 155 3.66 -21.55 -11.73
CA ALA A 155 3.61 -22.49 -12.85
C ALA A 155 4.79 -22.31 -13.83
N GLY A 156 5.18 -23.42 -14.46
CA GLY A 156 6.25 -23.46 -15.45
C GLY A 156 7.64 -23.63 -14.85
N GLU A 157 8.66 -23.12 -15.54
CA GLU A 157 10.08 -23.30 -15.17
C GLU A 157 10.42 -22.68 -13.81
N LYS A 158 11.30 -23.35 -13.05
CA LYS A 158 11.80 -22.87 -11.75
C LYS A 158 12.52 -21.54 -11.96
N ARG A 159 12.05 -20.51 -11.26
CA ARG A 159 12.55 -19.14 -11.26
C ARG A 159 12.35 -18.52 -9.88
N THR A 160 13.16 -17.51 -9.57
CA THR A 160 12.96 -16.67 -8.37
C THR A 160 11.87 -15.65 -8.65
N ILE A 161 10.99 -15.45 -7.68
CA ILE A 161 9.83 -14.57 -7.74
C ILE A 161 9.88 -13.60 -6.57
N GLU A 162 9.94 -12.31 -6.87
CA GLU A 162 9.94 -11.23 -5.89
C GLU A 162 8.56 -10.58 -5.86
N ILE A 163 7.91 -10.56 -4.70
CA ILE A 163 6.59 -9.95 -4.51
C ILE A 163 6.71 -8.84 -3.47
N CYS A 164 6.34 -7.62 -3.85
CA CYS A 164 6.27 -6.47 -2.94
C CYS A 164 4.84 -5.95 -2.90
N SER A 165 4.22 -5.99 -1.71
CA SER A 165 2.88 -5.44 -1.48
C SER A 165 2.95 -4.23 -0.57
N VAL A 166 2.52 -3.08 -1.09
CA VAL A 166 2.21 -1.86 -0.32
C VAL A 166 0.71 -1.69 -0.12
N SER A 167 -0.04 -2.76 -0.40
CA SER A 167 -1.48 -2.88 -0.14
C SER A 167 -1.71 -3.50 1.23
N ARG A 168 -2.94 -3.38 1.75
CA ARG A 168 -3.33 -4.08 2.97
C ARG A 168 -3.09 -5.59 2.81
N PRO A 169 -2.74 -6.33 3.89
CA PRO A 169 -2.50 -7.78 3.79
C PRO A 169 -3.70 -8.58 3.30
N ASP A 170 -4.92 -8.06 3.52
CA ASP A 170 -6.16 -8.63 3.00
C ASP A 170 -6.30 -8.55 1.46
N ALA A 171 -5.34 -7.91 0.76
CA ALA A 171 -5.18 -8.06 -0.68
C ALA A 171 -4.86 -9.51 -1.08
N PHE A 172 -4.40 -10.33 -0.15
CA PHE A 172 -4.10 -11.74 -0.34
C PHE A 172 -5.05 -12.58 0.50
N SER A 173 -5.51 -13.71 -0.03
CA SER A 173 -6.08 -14.74 0.83
C SER A 173 -4.99 -15.30 1.75
N LEU A 174 -5.36 -15.74 2.96
CA LEU A 174 -4.39 -16.36 3.87
C LEU A 174 -3.68 -17.55 3.20
N GLU A 175 -4.44 -18.36 2.46
CA GLU A 175 -3.92 -19.48 1.69
C GLU A 175 -2.87 -19.05 0.65
N ALA A 176 -3.08 -17.95 -0.06
CA ALA A 176 -2.10 -17.41 -1.00
C ALA A 176 -0.76 -17.07 -0.31
N ILE A 177 -0.83 -16.42 0.86
CA ILE A 177 0.37 -16.08 1.65
C ILE A 177 1.08 -17.38 2.09
N MET A 178 0.32 -18.37 2.55
CA MET A 178 0.87 -19.65 3.01
C MET A 178 1.50 -20.45 1.86
N MET A 179 0.95 -20.41 0.66
CA MET A 179 1.56 -21.03 -0.51
C MET A 179 2.91 -20.39 -0.85
N VAL A 180 3.01 -19.05 -0.78
CA VAL A 180 4.30 -18.38 -0.96
C VAL A 180 5.27 -18.78 0.15
N ALA A 181 4.82 -18.88 1.40
CA ALA A 181 5.64 -19.29 2.54
C ALA A 181 6.27 -20.69 2.36
N GLN A 182 5.60 -21.60 1.64
CA GLN A 182 6.09 -22.94 1.36
C GLN A 182 7.20 -22.97 0.30
N GLU A 183 7.30 -21.94 -0.54
CA GLU A 183 8.22 -21.86 -1.68
C GLU A 183 9.48 -21.03 -1.34
N LYS A 184 10.08 -21.26 -0.16
CA LYS A 184 11.19 -20.43 0.38
C LYS A 184 12.42 -20.28 -0.51
N GLU A 185 12.68 -21.22 -1.40
CA GLU A 185 13.80 -21.18 -2.36
C GLU A 185 13.46 -20.48 -3.68
N ARG A 186 12.18 -20.16 -3.90
CA ARG A 186 11.65 -19.72 -5.20
C ARG A 186 10.87 -18.41 -5.12
N ALA A 187 10.30 -18.07 -3.97
CA ALA A 187 9.46 -16.89 -3.84
C ALA A 187 9.73 -16.13 -2.55
N GLN A 188 9.80 -14.81 -2.65
CA GLN A 188 9.92 -13.86 -1.57
C GLN A 188 8.70 -12.95 -1.56
N LEU A 189 8.13 -12.70 -0.38
CA LEU A 189 6.99 -11.81 -0.21
C LEU A 189 7.29 -10.76 0.86
N ARG A 190 7.28 -9.49 0.46
CA ARG A 190 7.41 -8.36 1.38
C ARG A 190 6.10 -7.59 1.44
N PHE A 191 5.56 -7.46 2.65
CA PHE A 191 4.51 -6.50 2.95
C PHE A 191 5.12 -5.24 3.55
N ASP A 192 4.71 -4.08 3.03
CA ASP A 192 4.95 -2.79 3.67
C ASP A 192 3.63 -2.07 3.92
N TYR A 193 3.26 -1.97 5.19
CA TYR A 193 2.04 -1.32 5.62
C TYR A 193 2.14 -0.96 7.11
N GLY A 194 1.20 -0.16 7.64
CA GLY A 194 1.17 0.16 9.06
C GLY A 194 1.07 -1.09 9.95
N GLU A 195 1.93 -1.14 10.98
CA GLU A 195 2.10 -2.30 11.89
C GLU A 195 0.78 -2.79 12.52
N SER A 196 -0.12 -1.88 12.90
CA SER A 196 -1.42 -2.24 13.48
C SER A 196 -2.31 -3.05 12.54
N ILE A 197 -2.10 -2.93 11.23
CA ILE A 197 -2.82 -3.68 10.20
C ILE A 197 -2.06 -4.95 9.80
N LEU A 198 -0.73 -4.95 9.89
CA LEU A 198 0.09 -6.13 9.59
C LEU A 198 0.04 -7.19 10.69
N ALA A 199 0.05 -6.76 11.96
CA ALA A 199 0.22 -7.66 13.10
C ALA A 199 -0.77 -8.84 13.15
N PRO A 200 -2.09 -8.65 12.91
CA PRO A 200 -3.04 -9.77 12.95
C PRO A 200 -2.76 -10.84 11.89
N THR A 201 -2.40 -10.43 10.67
CA THR A 201 -2.09 -11.39 9.59
C THR A 201 -0.73 -12.04 9.83
N ARG A 202 0.28 -11.27 10.27
CA ARG A 202 1.59 -11.81 10.64
C ARG A 202 1.49 -12.89 11.72
N GLN A 203 0.66 -12.67 12.75
CA GLN A 203 0.42 -13.65 13.80
C GLN A 203 -0.14 -14.96 13.24
N LYS A 204 -1.13 -14.88 12.34
CA LYS A 204 -1.71 -16.06 11.69
C LYS A 204 -0.69 -16.81 10.82
N VAL A 205 0.08 -16.09 10.02
CA VAL A 205 1.09 -16.69 9.11
C VAL A 205 2.23 -17.36 9.89
N ASN A 206 2.63 -16.76 11.01
CA ASN A 206 3.72 -17.25 11.85
C ASN A 206 3.26 -18.18 12.99
N GLN A 207 2.00 -18.65 12.97
CA GLN A 207 1.45 -19.49 14.04
C GLN A 207 2.29 -20.78 14.26
N ASP A 208 2.85 -21.34 13.18
CA ASP A 208 3.68 -22.55 13.19
C ASP A 208 5.18 -22.23 13.00
N GLY A 209 5.58 -21.00 13.35
CA GLY A 209 6.96 -20.51 13.22
C GLY A 209 7.13 -19.39 12.18
N VAL A 210 8.21 -18.63 12.34
CA VAL A 210 8.55 -17.51 11.45
C VAL A 210 8.80 -18.01 10.03
N ARG A 211 8.20 -17.34 9.05
CA ARG A 211 8.42 -17.61 7.63
C ARG A 211 9.56 -16.74 7.10
N GLU A 212 10.72 -17.34 6.85
CA GLU A 212 11.96 -16.63 6.47
C GLU A 212 11.83 -15.84 5.16
N ASN A 213 10.99 -16.32 4.23
CA ASN A 213 10.74 -15.69 2.94
C ASN A 213 9.56 -14.69 2.95
N ILE A 214 9.02 -14.37 4.13
CA ILE A 214 7.97 -13.36 4.30
C ILE A 214 8.45 -12.26 5.22
N THR A 215 8.63 -11.06 4.65
CA THR A 215 9.05 -9.87 5.38
C THR A 215 7.87 -8.94 5.65
N TRP A 216 7.83 -8.36 6.85
CA TRP A 216 6.81 -7.41 7.28
C TRP A 216 7.50 -6.10 7.70
N SER A 217 7.17 -4.98 7.05
CA SER A 217 7.77 -3.68 7.35
C SER A 217 6.75 -2.54 7.31
N SER A 218 7.16 -1.36 7.78
CA SER A 218 6.36 -0.12 7.72
C SER A 218 7.26 1.06 7.35
N ASN A 219 8.05 0.87 6.30
CA ASN A 219 9.20 1.70 5.94
C ASN A 219 9.00 2.49 4.64
N ALA A 220 8.01 2.17 3.80
CA ALA A 220 7.84 2.80 2.48
C ALA A 220 7.61 4.32 2.56
N MET A 221 7.16 4.83 3.71
CA MET A 221 6.97 6.26 3.99
C MET A 221 7.97 6.82 5.02
N GLY A 222 9.01 6.04 5.35
CA GLY A 222 9.93 6.35 6.44
C GLY A 222 11.01 7.38 6.10
N SER A 223 11.22 7.66 4.80
CA SER A 223 12.28 8.57 4.35
C SER A 223 12.03 10.01 4.80
N GLU A 224 13.11 10.74 5.03
CA GLU A 224 13.01 12.15 5.46
C GLU A 224 12.41 13.02 4.36
N ALA A 225 12.73 12.75 3.10
CA ALA A 225 12.11 13.42 1.95
C ALA A 225 10.59 13.20 1.90
N CYS A 226 10.11 11.97 2.15
CA CYS A 226 8.67 11.70 2.20
C CYS A 226 7.99 12.49 3.33
N LYS A 227 8.66 12.65 4.47
CA LYS A 227 8.13 13.45 5.58
C LYS A 227 8.02 14.93 5.19
N GLN A 228 9.08 15.50 4.62
CA GLN A 228 9.10 16.89 4.18
C GLN A 228 8.01 17.20 3.16
N ASP A 229 7.79 16.33 2.18
CA ASP A 229 6.73 16.50 1.18
C ASP A 229 5.33 16.44 1.79
N LEU A 230 5.11 15.54 2.77
CA LEU A 230 3.87 15.47 3.52
C LEU A 230 3.63 16.71 4.36
N ASP A 231 4.67 17.23 5.03
CA ASP A 231 4.58 18.46 5.82
C ASP A 231 4.28 19.67 4.94
N ALA A 232 4.94 19.79 3.78
CA ALA A 232 4.66 20.83 2.80
C ALA A 232 3.22 20.75 2.25
N ALA A 233 2.69 19.54 2.05
CA ALA A 233 1.30 19.34 1.65
C ALA A 233 0.31 19.76 2.75
N VAL A 234 0.58 19.38 4.01
CA VAL A 234 -0.23 19.82 5.16
C VAL A 234 -0.20 21.34 5.29
N LEU A 235 0.97 21.97 5.21
CA LEU A 235 1.10 23.43 5.30
C LEU A 235 0.29 24.16 4.23
N ARG A 236 0.24 23.64 3.00
CA ARG A 236 -0.62 24.19 1.93
C ARG A 236 -2.10 24.10 2.28
N ILE A 237 -2.56 23.01 2.91
CA ILE A 237 -3.94 22.86 3.38
C ILE A 237 -4.23 23.84 4.52
N LEU A 238 -3.27 24.11 5.41
CA LEU A 238 -3.46 25.06 6.51
C LEU A 238 -3.53 26.53 6.06
N GLN A 239 -3.11 26.82 4.83
CA GLN A 239 -3.14 28.16 4.22
C GLN A 239 -4.45 28.45 3.46
N THR A 240 -5.35 27.47 3.32
CA THR A 240 -6.67 27.61 2.69
C THR A 240 -7.77 27.81 3.72
#